data_AF-Q97AD1-F1
#
_entry.id   AF-Q97AD1-F1
#
_cell.length_a   1.000
_cell.length_b   1.000
_cell.length_c   1.000
_cell.angle_alpha   90.00
_cell.angle_beta   90.00
_cell.angle_gamma   90.00
#
_symmetry.space_group_name_H-M   'P 1'
#
loop_
_entity.id
_entity.type
_entity.pdbx_description
1 polymer ?
#
loop_
_entity_poly.entity_id
_entity_poly.type
_entity_poly.pdbx_seq_one_letter_code
_entity_poly.pdbx_strand_id
1 'polypeptide(L)'
;MDMRSLFHDIHRTVMNAMERAGYSGKATLKILRTPRSWYYVQLDFSPLLDGRFNSFAVREDDEWIVIGYRRKQPEMSFREIAYTLIDEDLTYLSPQSVYRILKKHDLITEWHMKTWPSTRP
;
A
#
# COMPACT_ATOMS: atom_id res chain seq x y z
N MET A 1 -10.48 12.33 -4.06
CA MET A 1 -11.02 12.57 -2.70
C MET A 1 -10.43 11.48 -1.83
N ASP A 2 -9.47 11.84 -0.97
CA ASP A 2 -8.73 10.88 -0.16
C ASP A 2 -9.65 10.28 0.92
N MET A 3 -9.73 8.95 0.97
CA MET A 3 -10.59 8.20 1.89
C MET A 3 -10.18 8.43 3.35
N ARG A 4 -8.90 8.75 3.62
CA ARG A 4 -8.40 9.09 4.96
C ARG A 4 -8.92 10.43 5.48
N SER A 5 -9.07 11.41 4.58
CA SER A 5 -9.61 12.73 4.93
C SER A 5 -11.08 12.65 5.37
N LEU A 6 -11.89 11.83 4.69
CA LEU A 6 -13.32 11.73 4.94
C LEU A 6 -13.64 11.12 6.33
N PHE A 7 -12.92 10.08 6.74
CA PHE A 7 -13.11 9.49 8.07
C PHE A 7 -12.77 10.48 9.18
N HIS A 8 -11.68 11.23 9.05
CA HIS A 8 -11.26 12.22 10.04
C HIS A 8 -12.31 13.31 10.26
N ASP A 9 -12.89 13.82 9.17
CA ASP A 9 -13.92 14.86 9.23
C ASP A 9 -15.22 14.34 9.86
N ILE A 10 -15.64 13.13 9.51
CA ILE A 10 -16.81 12.46 10.11
C ILE A 10 -16.57 12.20 11.60
N HIS A 11 -15.41 11.66 11.96
CA HIS A 11 -15.07 11.34 13.35
C HIS A 11 -15.00 12.60 14.22
N ARG A 12 -14.36 13.66 13.74
CA ARG A 12 -14.32 14.97 14.40
C ARG A 12 -15.73 15.52 14.63
N THR A 13 -16.61 15.41 13.63
CA THR A 13 -17.99 15.89 13.73
C THR A 13 -18.80 15.11 14.75
N VAL A 14 -18.64 13.78 14.78
CA VAL A 14 -19.30 12.91 15.78
C VAL A 14 -18.84 13.25 17.20
N MET A 15 -17.53 13.40 17.43
CA MET A 15 -16.98 13.74 18.74
C MET A 15 -17.47 15.12 19.21
N ASN A 16 -17.42 16.13 18.34
CA ASN A 16 -17.93 17.47 18.69
C ASN A 16 -19.42 17.47 19.05
N ALA A 17 -20.25 16.71 18.32
CA ALA A 17 -21.69 16.62 18.60
C ALA A 17 -21.98 15.89 19.92
N MET A 18 -21.16 14.89 20.27
CA MET A 18 -21.29 14.14 21.51
C MET A 18 -20.88 14.98 22.73
N GLU A 19 -19.72 15.63 22.65
CA GLU A 19 -19.14 16.36 23.78
C GLU A 19 -19.83 17.70 24.05
N ARG A 20 -20.18 18.45 22.99
CA ARG A 20 -20.66 19.84 23.14
C ARG A 20 -22.17 19.95 23.18
N ALA A 21 -22.87 19.02 22.54
CA ALA A 21 -24.31 19.14 22.30
C ALA A 21 -25.13 17.98 22.89
N GLY A 22 -24.48 17.03 23.59
CA GLY A 22 -25.15 15.95 24.30
C GLY A 22 -25.86 14.93 23.39
N TYR A 23 -25.61 14.97 22.08
CA TYR A 23 -26.19 14.00 21.16
C TYR A 23 -25.52 12.64 21.31
N SER A 24 -26.29 11.56 21.21
CA SER A 24 -25.70 10.23 21.10
C SER A 24 -24.99 10.08 19.74
N GLY A 25 -23.82 9.42 19.71
CA GLY A 25 -23.13 9.12 18.45
C GLY A 25 -24.00 8.38 17.43
N LYS A 26 -25.01 7.62 17.90
CA LYS A 26 -26.05 7.02 17.05
C LYS A 26 -26.87 8.04 16.28
N ALA A 27 -27.35 9.07 16.97
CA ALA A 27 -28.14 10.13 16.36
C ALA A 27 -27.29 10.91 15.36
N THR A 28 -26.05 11.25 15.71
CA THR A 28 -25.15 11.99 14.84
C THR A 28 -24.81 11.21 13.56
N LEU A 29 -24.45 9.93 13.66
CA LEU A 29 -24.18 9.10 12.48
C LEU A 29 -25.40 8.91 11.59
N LYS A 30 -26.61 8.85 12.18
CA LYS A 30 -27.87 8.80 11.42
C LYS A 30 -28.11 10.09 10.64
N ILE A 31 -27.82 11.26 11.24
CA ILE A 31 -27.92 12.57 10.59
C ILE A 31 -26.90 12.69 9.46
N LEU A 32 -25.66 12.26 9.69
CA LEU A 32 -24.59 12.22 8.69
C LEU A 32 -24.80 11.14 7.61
N ARG A 33 -25.86 10.33 7.73
CA ARG A 33 -26.18 9.20 6.85
C ARG A 33 -25.02 8.21 6.69
N THR A 34 -24.21 8.08 7.73
CA THR A 34 -23.06 7.19 7.76
C THR A 34 -23.47 5.86 8.42
N PRO A 35 -23.22 4.71 7.77
CA PRO A 35 -23.45 3.41 8.39
C PRO A 35 -22.66 3.26 9.69
N ARG A 36 -23.33 2.82 10.76
CA ARG A 36 -22.68 2.60 12.07
C ARG A 36 -21.54 1.58 11.97
N SER A 37 -21.75 0.51 11.21
CA SER A 37 -20.74 -0.54 10.98
C SER A 37 -19.47 0.04 10.37
N TRP A 38 -19.59 0.86 9.33
CA TRP A 38 -18.46 1.54 8.70
C TRP A 38 -17.70 2.42 9.70
N TYR A 39 -18.41 3.22 10.51
CA TYR A 39 -17.79 4.09 11.49
C TYR A 39 -16.98 3.33 12.56
N TYR A 40 -17.57 2.29 13.15
CA TYR A 40 -16.88 1.52 14.20
C TYR A 40 -15.77 0.62 13.65
N VAL A 41 -15.88 0.10 12.43
CA VAL A 41 -14.79 -0.65 11.78
C VAL A 41 -13.57 0.23 11.56
N GLN A 42 -13.76 1.52 11.22
CA GLN A 42 -12.65 2.47 11.07
C GLN A 42 -12.03 2.89 12.41
N LEU A 43 -12.79 2.83 13.51
CA LEU A 43 -12.30 3.05 14.88
C LEU A 43 -11.63 1.83 15.49
N ASP A 44 -11.93 0.65 14.95
CA ASP A 44 -11.41 -0.60 15.46
C ASP A 44 -10.01 -0.86 14.93
N PHE A 45 -9.01 -0.51 15.75
CA PHE A 45 -7.60 -0.84 15.49
C PHE A 45 -7.28 -2.29 15.85
N SER A 46 -8.23 -3.08 16.37
CA SER A 46 -7.97 -4.48 16.74
C SER A 46 -7.38 -5.31 15.61
N PRO A 47 -7.79 -5.19 14.33
CA PRO A 47 -7.13 -5.91 13.23
C PRO A 47 -5.64 -5.59 13.07
N LEU A 48 -5.23 -4.34 13.36
CA LEU A 48 -3.83 -3.90 13.33
C LEU A 48 -3.04 -4.48 14.51
N LEU A 49 -3.70 -4.72 15.64
CA LEU A 49 -3.09 -5.23 16.88
C LEU A 49 -3.12 -6.76 16.98
N ASP A 50 -4.04 -7.43 16.27
CA ASP A 50 -4.25 -8.89 16.33
C ASP A 50 -3.17 -9.69 15.58
N GLY A 51 -2.09 -9.05 15.12
CA GLY A 51 -0.94 -9.67 14.45
C GLY A 51 -1.22 -10.28 13.08
N ARG A 52 -2.49 -10.35 12.66
CA ARG A 52 -2.93 -10.83 11.33
C ARG A 52 -2.78 -9.78 10.24
N PHE A 53 -2.63 -8.51 10.60
CA PHE A 53 -2.36 -7.45 9.63
C PHE A 53 -0.86 -7.38 9.33
N ASN A 54 -0.48 -7.86 8.15
CA ASN A 54 0.88 -7.70 7.66
C ASN A 54 1.03 -6.32 7.02
N SER A 55 1.60 -5.35 7.75
CA SER A 55 1.90 -4.01 7.22
C SER A 55 2.86 -4.01 6.03
N PHE A 56 3.60 -5.11 5.81
CA PHE A 56 4.49 -5.31 4.67
C PHE A 56 3.86 -6.16 3.56
N ALA A 57 2.55 -6.41 3.63
CA ALA A 57 1.84 -7.06 2.54
C ALA A 57 1.90 -6.16 1.29
N VAL A 58 2.43 -6.72 0.21
CA VAL A 58 2.41 -6.08 -1.12
C VAL A 58 0.95 -5.95 -1.53
N ARG A 59 0.49 -4.71 -1.79
CA ARG A 59 -0.86 -4.47 -2.30
C ARG A 59 -0.90 -4.77 -3.79
N GLU A 60 -2.10 -5.04 -4.31
CA GLU A 60 -2.30 -5.23 -5.76
C GLU A 60 -1.84 -3.99 -6.56
N ASP A 61 -2.09 -2.78 -6.04
CA ASP A 61 -1.63 -1.53 -6.66
C ASP A 61 -0.10 -1.48 -6.77
N ASP A 62 0.61 -1.86 -5.71
CA ASP A 62 2.09 -1.90 -5.68
C ASP A 62 2.64 -2.89 -6.72
N GLU A 63 1.97 -4.04 -6.86
CA GLU A 63 2.32 -5.07 -7.84
C GLU A 63 2.24 -4.54 -9.27
N TRP A 64 1.16 -3.83 -9.61
CA TRP A 64 0.98 -3.22 -10.94
C TRP A 64 1.96 -2.08 -11.23
N ILE A 65 2.29 -1.26 -10.23
CA ILE A 65 3.31 -0.20 -10.36
C ILE A 65 4.66 -0.82 -10.73
N VAL A 66 5.09 -1.86 -10.02
CA VAL A 66 6.37 -2.55 -10.30
C VAL A 66 6.39 -3.14 -11.71
N ILE A 67 5.32 -3.81 -12.14
CA ILE A 67 5.20 -4.38 -13.50
C ILE A 67 5.26 -3.28 -14.57
N GLY A 68 4.51 -2.19 -14.36
CA GLY A 68 4.46 -1.06 -15.28
C GLY A 68 5.83 -0.38 -15.40
N TYR A 69 6.52 -0.21 -14.28
CA TYR A 69 7.86 0.38 -14.25
C TYR A 69 8.87 -0.50 -14.98
N ARG A 70 8.85 -1.80 -14.71
CA ARG A 70 9.72 -2.78 -15.38
C ARG A 70 9.53 -2.81 -16.89
N ARG A 71 8.29 -2.70 -17.38
CA ARG A 71 8.01 -2.65 -18.83
C ARG A 71 8.53 -1.37 -19.49
N LYS A 72 8.53 -0.24 -18.76
CA LYS A 72 9.11 1.01 -19.24
C LYS A 72 10.65 0.99 -19.24
N GLN A 73 11.25 0.29 -18.28
CA GLN A 73 12.71 0.23 -18.09
C GLN A 73 13.19 -1.24 -17.96
N PRO A 74 13.25 -2.01 -19.06
CA PRO A 74 13.54 -3.45 -19.03
C PRO A 74 14.98 -3.79 -18.61
N GLU A 75 15.93 -2.89 -18.88
CA GLU A 75 17.36 -3.08 -18.56
C GLU A 75 17.66 -2.90 -17.07
N MET A 76 16.80 -2.20 -16.33
CA MET A 76 17.05 -1.84 -14.95
C MET A 76 16.95 -3.07 -14.03
N SER A 77 17.93 -3.20 -13.13
CA SER A 77 17.95 -4.25 -12.11
C SER A 77 16.78 -4.09 -11.15
N PHE A 78 16.28 -5.21 -10.60
CA PHE A 78 15.21 -5.18 -9.59
C PHE A 78 15.56 -4.32 -8.37
N ARG A 79 16.85 -4.20 -8.03
CA ARG A 79 17.30 -3.32 -6.92
C ARG A 79 17.18 -1.85 -7.28
N GLU A 80 17.61 -1.50 -8.49
CA GLU A 80 17.51 -0.14 -9.00
C GLU A 80 16.04 0.27 -9.09
N ILE A 81 15.18 -0.59 -9.64
CA ILE A 81 13.73 -0.36 -9.68
C ILE A 81 13.18 -0.07 -8.28
N ALA A 82 13.57 -0.87 -7.27
CA ALA A 82 13.08 -0.67 -5.90
C ALA A 82 13.44 0.71 -5.34
N TYR A 83 14.69 1.16 -5.52
CA TYR A 83 15.12 2.46 -5.03
C TYR A 83 14.53 3.61 -5.84
N THR A 84 14.44 3.49 -7.16
CA THR A 84 13.83 4.54 -7.97
C THR A 84 12.34 4.72 -7.67
N LEU A 85 11.61 3.63 -7.40
CA LEU A 85 10.21 3.72 -6.99
C LEU A 85 10.03 4.43 -5.63
N ILE A 86 11.00 4.33 -4.74
CA ILE A 86 11.03 5.07 -3.46
C ILE A 86 11.37 6.54 -3.72
N ASP A 87 12.39 6.81 -4.53
CA ASP A 87 12.83 8.17 -4.86
C ASP A 87 11.74 8.96 -5.61
N GLU A 88 10.95 8.29 -6.45
CA GLU A 88 9.82 8.87 -7.17
C GLU A 88 8.49 8.88 -6.37
N ASP A 89 8.49 8.45 -5.10
CA ASP A 89 7.31 8.38 -4.23
C ASP A 89 6.14 7.57 -4.85
N LEU A 90 6.46 6.51 -5.60
CA LEU A 90 5.49 5.66 -6.29
C LEU A 90 5.09 4.46 -5.44
N THR A 91 6.07 3.75 -4.87
CA THR A 91 5.82 2.62 -3.97
C THR A 91 7.02 2.33 -3.07
N TYR A 92 6.74 1.83 -1.86
CA TYR A 92 7.73 1.64 -0.80
C TYR A 92 7.98 0.15 -0.56
N LEU A 93 8.59 -0.51 -1.54
CA LEU A 93 8.84 -1.95 -1.49
C LEU A 93 10.32 -2.24 -1.27
N SER A 94 10.61 -3.29 -0.48
CA SER A 94 11.96 -3.81 -0.37
C SER A 94 12.42 -4.38 -1.73
N PRO A 95 13.75 -4.37 -2.03
CA PRO A 95 14.26 -5.01 -3.23
C PRO A 95 13.86 -6.50 -3.37
N GLN A 96 13.69 -7.20 -2.25
CA GLN A 96 13.25 -8.59 -2.26
C GLN A 96 11.77 -8.74 -2.61
N SER A 97 10.92 -7.81 -2.18
CA SER A 97 9.52 -7.75 -2.60
C SER A 97 9.42 -7.50 -4.11
N VAL A 98 10.18 -6.55 -4.64
CA VAL A 98 10.26 -6.27 -6.08
C VAL A 98 10.74 -7.50 -6.84
N TYR A 99 11.81 -8.17 -6.40
CA TYR A 99 12.27 -9.41 -7.01
C TYR A 99 11.17 -10.48 -7.06
N ARG A 100 10.41 -10.68 -5.96
CA ARG A 100 9.32 -11.67 -5.91
C ARG A 100 8.20 -11.33 -6.89
N ILE A 101 7.84 -10.06 -7.01
CA ILE A 101 6.84 -9.59 -7.98
C ILE A 101 7.32 -9.87 -9.40
N LEU A 102 8.53 -9.44 -9.74
CA LEU A 102 9.08 -9.66 -11.07
C LEU A 102 9.23 -11.15 -11.39
N LYS A 103 9.62 -11.97 -10.41
CA LYS A 103 9.68 -13.43 -10.55
C LYS A 103 8.31 -14.05 -10.84
N LYS A 104 7.28 -13.62 -10.12
CA LYS A 104 5.90 -14.11 -10.28
C LYS A 104 5.35 -13.84 -11.68
N HIS A 105 5.81 -12.75 -12.32
CA HIS A 105 5.38 -12.33 -13.65
C HIS A 105 6.37 -12.67 -14.77
N ASP A 106 7.41 -13.45 -14.48
CA ASP A 106 8.46 -13.82 -15.43
C ASP A 106 9.17 -12.60 -16.09
N LEU A 107 9.36 -11.55 -15.30
CA LEU A 107 9.97 -10.28 -15.72
C LEU A 107 11.38 -10.08 -15.15
N ILE A 108 12.05 -11.14 -14.70
CA ILE A 108 13.45 -11.04 -14.24
C ILE A 108 14.35 -10.94 -15.47
N THR A 109 15.29 -10.00 -15.48
CA THR A 109 16.33 -9.98 -16.52
C THR A 109 17.12 -11.28 -16.42
N GLU A 110 17.28 -11.98 -17.53
CA GLU A 110 18.19 -13.12 -17.59
C GLU A 110 19.58 -12.67 -17.14
N TRP A 111 20.23 -13.49 -16.34
CA TRP A 111 21.58 -13.21 -15.85
C TRP A 111 22.52 -13.30 -17.05
N HIS A 112 22.82 -12.17 -17.70
CA HIS A 112 23.88 -12.10 -18.69
C HIS A 112 25.20 -12.37 -17.96
N MET A 113 25.59 -13.64 -17.88
CA MET A 113 26.94 -14.02 -17.54
C MET A 113 27.84 -13.33 -18.57
N LYS A 114 28.60 -12.32 -18.13
CA LYS A 114 29.78 -11.88 -18.87
C LYS A 114 30.72 -13.09 -18.87
N THR A 115 30.68 -13.88 -19.95
CA THR A 115 31.64 -14.96 -20.15
C THR A 115 33.01 -14.30 -20.22
N TRP A 116 33.82 -14.48 -19.18
CA TRP A 116 35.20 -14.02 -19.20
C TRP A 116 35.92 -14.76 -20.35
N PRO A 117 36.79 -14.09 -21.13
CA PRO A 117 37.49 -14.72 -22.26
C PRO A 117 38.30 -15.98 -21.88
N SER A 118 38.64 -16.13 -20.61
CA SER A 118 39.39 -17.26 -20.04
C SER A 118 38.60 -18.56 -19.92
N THR A 119 37.31 -18.59 -20.28
CA THR A 119 36.44 -19.78 -20.13
C THR A 119 35.95 -20.31 -21.48
N ARG A 120 36.70 -20.10 -22.57
CA ARG A 120 36.46 -20.81 -23.83
C ARG A 120 37.30 -22.11 -23.85
N PRO A 121 36.73 -23.26 -24.23
CA PRO A 121 37.47 -24.51 -24.37
C PRO A 121 38.51 -24.47 -25.48
#